data_AF-A0AAW2P8L4-F1
#
_entry.id   AF-A0AAW2P8L4-F1
#
_cell.length_a   1.000
_cell.length_b   1.000
_cell.length_c   1.000
_cell.angle_alpha   90.00
_cell.angle_beta   90.00
_cell.angle_gamma   90.00
#
_symmetry.space_group_name_H-M   'P 1'
#
loop_
_entity.id
_entity.type
_entity.pdbx_description
1 polymer ?
#
loop_
_entity_poly.entity_id
_entity_poly.type
_entity_poly.pdbx_seq_one_letter_code
_entity_poly.pdbx_strand_id
1 'polypeptide(L)' 'MGNEDQLRSAADKIKGSLNGAVAIEVVGLDMEEEREVVFDEAVEKARRILGSLDAFVNCYSYEGMPTD' A
#
# COMPACT_ATOMS: atom_id res chain seq x y z
N MET A 1 -8.93 7.66 -2.08
CA MET A 1 -8.65 6.20 -2.03
C MET A 1 -7.95 5.76 -3.32
N GLY A 2 -7.00 4.83 -3.23
CA GLY A 2 -6.20 4.38 -4.37
C GLY A 2 -6.92 3.39 -5.28
N ASN A 3 -6.57 3.38 -6.56
CA ASN A 3 -7.06 2.38 -7.52
C ASN A 3 -6.14 1.15 -7.47
N GLU A 4 -6.64 0.03 -6.92
CA GLU A 4 -5.86 -1.19 -6.74
C GLU A 4 -5.30 -1.74 -8.07
N ASP A 5 -6.06 -1.67 -9.16
CA ASP A 5 -5.60 -2.13 -10.48
C ASP A 5 -4.44 -1.28 -11.02
N GLN A 6 -4.51 0.04 -10.82
CA GLN A 6 -3.40 0.93 -11.18
C GLN A 6 -2.16 0.67 -10.32
N LEU A 7 -2.34 0.42 -9.01
CA LEU A 7 -1.25 0.08 -8.10
C LEU A 7 -0.60 -1.25 -8.47
N ARG A 8 -1.40 -2.28 -8.80
CA ARG A 8 -0.90 -3.56 -9.30
C ARG A 8 -0.13 -3.40 -10.61
N SER A 9 -0.68 -2.64 -11.56
CA SER A 9 0.01 -2.35 -12.83
C SER A 9 1.35 -1.63 -12.60
N ALA A 10 1.42 -0.71 -11.65
CA ALA A 10 2.67 -0.04 -11.27
C ALA A 10 3.67 -1.03 -10.62
N ALA A 11 3.20 -1.87 -9.70
CA ALA A 11 4.02 -2.90 -9.07
C ALA A 11 4.62 -3.86 -10.10
N ASP A 12 3.84 -4.31 -11.08
CA ASP A 12 4.31 -5.19 -12.16
C ASP A 12 5.38 -4.53 -13.04
N LYS A 13 5.23 -3.24 -13.36
CA LYS A 13 6.23 -2.47 -14.11
C LYS A 13 7.55 -2.34 -13.34
N ILE A 14 7.49 -2.11 -12.03
CA ILE A 14 8.70 -2.01 -11.19
C ILE A 14 9.35 -3.39 -11.07
N LYS A 15 8.57 -4.45 -10.82
CA LYS A 15 9.06 -5.85 -10.83
C LYS A 15 9.76 -6.17 -12.14
N GLY A 16 9.16 -5.81 -13.28
CA GLY A 16 9.75 -5.98 -14.61
C GLY A 16 11.06 -5.21 -14.77
N SER A 17 11.12 -3.97 -14.30
CA SER A 17 12.31 -3.11 -14.38
C SER A 17 13.47 -3.59 -13.48
N LEU A 18 13.14 -4.30 -12.39
CA LEU A 18 14.11 -4.90 -11.46
C LEU A 18 14.37 -6.38 -11.75
N ASN A 19 13.88 -6.92 -12.88
CA ASN A 19 13.98 -8.34 -13.24
C ASN A 19 13.51 -9.30 -12.13
N GLY A 20 12.53 -8.88 -11.33
CA GLY A 20 12.01 -9.67 -10.21
C GLY A 20 12.97 -9.81 -9.02
N ALA A 21 14.07 -9.06 -8.97
CA ALA A 21 15.05 -9.14 -7.87
C ALA A 21 14.50 -8.65 -6.52
N VAL A 22 13.40 -7.89 -6.54
CA VAL A 22 12.76 -7.31 -5.36
C VAL A 22 11.28 -7.73 -5.32
N ALA A 23 10.81 -8.15 -4.15
CA ALA A 23 9.39 -8.41 -3.90
C ALA A 23 8.63 -7.08 -3.76
N ILE A 24 7.54 -6.93 -4.51
CA ILE A 24 6.70 -5.73 -4.49
C ILE A 24 5.25 -6.19 -4.40
N GLU A 25 4.57 -5.86 -3.31
CA GLU A 25 3.26 -6.43 -3.03
C GLU A 25 2.26 -5.32 -2.72
N VAL A 26 1.05 -5.48 -3.23
CA VAL A 26 -0.04 -4.53 -3.04
C VAL A 26 -0.98 -5.10 -1.99
N VAL A 27 -1.05 -4.43 -0.84
CA VAL A 27 -1.95 -4.77 0.26
C VAL A 27 -3.02 -3.70 0.35
N GLY A 28 -4.28 -4.09 0.14
CA GLY A 28 -5.43 -3.21 0.33
C GLY A 28 -5.63 -2.89 1.82
N LEU A 29 -5.95 -1.64 2.10
CA LEU A 29 -6.34 -1.13 3.41
C LEU A 29 -7.57 -0.27 3.23
N ASP A 30 -8.68 -0.67 3.85
CA ASP A 30 -9.88 0.15 3.90
C ASP A 30 -9.79 1.13 5.09
N MET A 31 -9.65 2.42 4.77
CA MET A 31 -9.58 3.47 5.79
C MET A 31 -10.96 3.99 6.21
N GLU A 32 -12.03 3.66 5.47
CA GLU A 32 -13.40 4.07 5.81
C GLU A 32 -13.98 3.27 6.97
N GLU A 33 -13.41 2.11 7.29
CA GLU A 33 -13.84 1.34 8.45
C GLU A 33 -13.50 2.01 9.79
N GLU A 34 -12.62 3.03 9.81
CA GLU A 34 -12.22 3.82 11.00
C GLU A 34 -11.82 2.98 12.24
N ARG A 35 -11.46 1.72 12.04
CA ARG A 35 -11.05 0.79 13.10
C ARG A 35 -9.57 0.47 12.98
N GLU A 36 -8.83 0.71 14.07
CA GLU A 36 -7.40 0.39 14.17
C GLU A 36 -7.09 -1.07 13.82
N VAL A 37 -8.00 -2.00 14.17
CA VAL A 37 -7.83 -3.43 13.86
C VAL A 37 -7.63 -3.70 12.35
N VAL A 38 -8.25 -2.92 11.47
CA VAL A 38 -8.14 -3.08 10.01
C VAL A 38 -6.75 -2.67 9.54
N PHE A 39 -6.19 -1.63 10.16
CA PHE A 39 -4.82 -1.20 9.93
C PHE A 39 -3.83 -2.27 10.41
N ASP A 40 -4.01 -2.78 11.64
CA ASP A 40 -3.15 -3.83 12.20
C ASP A 40 -3.16 -5.10 11.35
N GLU A 41 -4.32 -5.52 10.87
CA GLU A 41 -4.47 -6.67 9.99
C GLU A 41 -3.75 -6.47 8.65
N ALA A 42 -3.84 -5.29 8.05
CA ALA A 42 -3.13 -4.96 6.82
C ALA A 42 -1.60 -4.95 7.01
N VAL A 43 -1.12 -4.37 8.11
CA VAL A 43 0.31 -4.35 8.48
C VAL A 43 0.82 -5.77 8.74
N GLU A 44 0.09 -6.58 9.50
CA GLU A 44 0.45 -7.98 9.76
C GLU A 44 0.45 -8.80 8.48
N LYS A 45 -0.49 -8.57 7.55
CA LYS A 45 -0.49 -9.19 6.22
C LYS A 45 0.76 -8.80 5.42
N ALA A 46 1.11 -7.51 5.38
CA ALA A 46 2.32 -7.04 4.71
C ALA A 46 3.58 -7.67 5.31
N ARG A 47 3.66 -7.74 6.64
CA ARG A 47 4.76 -8.38 7.36
C ARG A 47 4.87 -9.86 7.04
N ARG A 48 3.77 -10.61 6.99
CA ARG A 48 3.81 -12.04 6.61
C ARG A 48 4.32 -12.27 5.19
N ILE A 49 4.06 -11.34 4.29
CA ILE A 49 4.50 -11.42 2.89
C ILE A 49 5.98 -11.06 2.74
N LEU A 50 6.45 -10.00 3.40
CA LEU A 50 7.80 -9.46 3.25
C LEU A 50 8.79 -9.94 4.33
N GLY A 51 8.30 -10.64 5.35
CA GLY A 51 9.06 -11.10 6.52
C GLY A 51 9.16 -10.04 7.60
N SER A 52 10.02 -9.04 7.40
CA SER A 52 10.23 -7.90 8.32
C SER A 52 9.78 -6.59 7.67
N LEU A 53 9.30 -5.65 8.49
CA LEU A 53 8.99 -4.30 8.08
C LEU A 53 10.10 -3.37 8.59
N ASP A 54 10.94 -2.88 7.69
CA ASP A 54 12.08 -2.00 8.06
C ASP A 54 11.67 -0.52 8.14
N ALA A 55 10.75 -0.07 7.27
CA ALA A 55 10.28 1.30 7.23
C ALA A 55 8.84 1.37 6.72
N PHE A 56 8.07 2.33 7.26
CA PHE A 56 6.71 2.65 6.81
C PHE A 56 6.66 4.09 6.32
N VAL A 57 6.13 4.29 5.11
CA VAL A 57 5.95 5.62 4.51
C VAL A 57 4.48 5.77 4.15
N ASN A 58 3.81 6.73 4.78
CA ASN A 58 2.43 7.07 4.48
C ASN A 58 2.39 8.13 3.37
N CYS A 59 2.10 7.70 2.14
CA CYS A 59 1.94 8.60 0.99
C CYS A 59 0.47 8.98 0.84
N TYR A 60 0.07 10.12 1.42
CA TYR A 60 -1.25 10.71 1.19
C TYR A 60 -1.10 12.01 0.41
N SER A 61 -1.89 12.18 -0.65
CA SER A 61 -2.13 13.48 -1.25
C SER A 61 -3.24 14.15 -0.43
N TYR A 62 -2.89 15.13 0.39
CA TYR A 62 -3.90 16.00 1.00
C TYR A 62 -4.46 16.91 -0.09
N GLU A 63 -5.54 16.48 -0.74
CA GLU A 63 -6.43 17.41 -1.42
C GLU A 63 -7.21 18.11 -0.31
N GLY A 64 -6.78 19.31 0.08
CA GLY A 64 -7.52 20.11 1.04
C GLY A 64 -8.97 20.26 0.60
N MET A 65 -9.90 20.39 1.56
CA MET A 65 -11.29 20.65 1.20
C MET A 65 -11.34 21.88 0.30
N PRO A 66 -12.07 21.84 -0.83
CA PRO A 66 -12.35 23.04 -1.59
C PRO A 66 -12.98 24.04 -0.62
N THR A 67 -12.27 25.13 -0.33
CA THR A 67 -12.87 26.27 0.35
C THR A 67 -13.78 26.96 -0.66
N ASP A 68 -15.07 27.08 -0.31
CA ASP A 68 -16.14 27.76 -1.07
C ASP A 68 -15.69 29.07 -1.75
#